data_AF-A0A8S0YRF9-F1
#
_entry.id   AF-A0A8S0YRF9-F1
#
_cell.length_a   1.000
_cell.length_b   1.000
_cell.length_c   1.000
_cell.angle_alpha   90.00
_cell.angle_beta   90.00
_cell.angle_gamma   90.00
#
_symmetry.space_group_name_H-M   'P 1'
#
loop_
_entity.id
_entity.type
_entity.pdbx_description
1 polymer ?
#
loop_
_entity_poly.entity_id
_entity_poly.type
_entity_poly.pdbx_seq_one_letter_code
_entity_poly.pdbx_strand_id
1 'polypeptide(L)'
;EQPCIEAAPCSILYQANFDTNFEDRNGFVTGIAKYIEEATVHANLNELLEEGNAHAVMLYTWRCCSRAIPQPRSNEQPDRVHIYERTVQVLAPEVDKLLQFMYFQRKAIERFCGEVRRLCHAEKRRDFVSEAYLLTLGKFVNMFAVLDELKNMKSSVKNDYSTYRRAAQFLKVMSDSQSLQESQNLSMFLATQNKIRDTVKDALEKINGNSL
;
A
#
# COMPACT_ATOMS: atom_id res chain seq x y z
N GLU A 1 11.40 -64.09 20.78
CA GLU A 1 11.09 -63.36 19.53
C GLU A 1 11.28 -61.87 19.80
N GLN A 2 12.00 -61.17 18.93
CA GLN A 2 12.31 -59.76 19.10
C GLN A 2 11.29 -58.94 18.28
N PRO A 3 10.61 -57.93 18.87
CA PRO A 3 9.60 -57.17 18.14
C PRO A 3 10.27 -56.30 17.07
N CYS A 4 9.92 -56.55 15.81
CA CYS A 4 10.29 -55.70 14.68
C CYS A 4 9.26 -54.57 14.55
N ILE A 5 9.63 -53.36 14.96
CA ILE A 5 8.85 -52.14 14.73
C ILE A 5 9.53 -51.39 13.59
N GLU A 6 9.27 -51.80 12.36
CA GLU A 6 9.58 -50.98 11.19
C GLU A 6 8.37 -50.11 10.84
N ALA A 7 8.59 -48.80 10.73
CA ALA A 7 7.56 -47.87 10.29
C ALA A 7 7.22 -48.11 8.82
N ALA A 8 5.95 -47.93 8.44
CA ALA A 8 5.52 -48.08 7.05
C ALA A 8 6.34 -47.17 6.11
N PRO A 9 6.75 -47.66 4.93
CA PRO A 9 7.52 -46.87 3.99
C PRO A 9 6.70 -45.67 3.53
N CYS A 10 7.13 -44.49 3.95
CA CYS A 10 6.60 -43.21 3.51
C CYS A 10 7.34 -42.79 2.23
N SER A 11 6.60 -42.52 1.16
CA SER A 11 7.18 -41.93 -0.05
C SER A 11 7.43 -40.45 0.19
N ILE A 12 8.71 -40.05 0.17
CA ILE A 12 9.10 -38.64 0.20
C ILE A 12 8.94 -38.09 -1.22
N LEU A 13 7.97 -37.20 -1.41
CA LEU A 13 7.79 -36.48 -2.67
C LEU A 13 8.67 -35.24 -2.63
N TYR A 14 9.72 -35.22 -3.45
CA TYR A 14 10.58 -34.05 -3.60
C TYR A 14 9.95 -33.10 -4.63
N GLN A 15 9.50 -31.94 -4.17
CA GLN A 15 9.06 -30.86 -5.04
C GLN A 15 10.05 -29.70 -4.90
N ALA A 16 10.81 -29.43 -5.97
CA ALA A 16 11.65 -28.25 -6.03
C ALA A 16 10.77 -27.02 -6.20
N ASN A 17 10.79 -26.11 -5.23
CA ASN A 17 10.21 -24.79 -5.35
C ASN A 17 11.32 -23.79 -5.73
N PHE A 18 11.16 -23.11 -6.86
CA PHE A 18 12.08 -22.06 -7.32
C PHE A 18 11.58 -20.65 -6.95
N ASP A 19 10.57 -20.57 -6.09
CA ASP A 19 10.09 -19.30 -5.57
C ASP A 19 11.21 -18.57 -4.81
N THR A 20 11.43 -17.31 -5.16
CA THR A 20 12.43 -16.43 -4.55
C THR A 20 11.85 -15.57 -3.44
N ASN A 21 10.72 -15.98 -2.85
CA ASN A 21 10.08 -15.28 -1.73
C ASN A 21 10.73 -15.53 -0.36
N PHE A 22 11.85 -16.27 -0.31
CA PHE A 22 12.64 -16.50 0.90
C PHE A 22 11.83 -17.13 2.06
N GLU A 23 10.85 -17.98 1.76
CA GLU A 23 10.02 -18.64 2.78
C GLU A 23 10.84 -19.49 3.76
N ASP A 24 11.95 -20.05 3.28
CA ASP A 24 12.89 -20.91 4.01
C ASP A 24 14.05 -20.14 4.67
N ARG A 25 13.99 -18.80 4.73
CA ARG A 25 15.05 -17.94 5.31
C ARG A 25 15.51 -18.34 6.71
N ASN A 26 14.63 -18.96 7.51
CA ASN A 26 14.92 -19.45 8.86
C ASN A 26 15.52 -20.86 8.89
N GLY A 27 15.51 -21.60 7.77
CA GLY A 27 16.08 -22.95 7.66
C GLY A 27 17.61 -22.97 7.54
N PHE A 28 18.22 -21.87 7.11
CA PHE A 28 19.66 -21.74 6.92
C PHE A 28 20.33 -20.94 8.04
N VAL A 29 20.18 -21.42 9.28
CA VAL A 29 20.75 -20.77 10.50
C VAL A 29 22.29 -20.75 10.49
N THR A 30 22.93 -21.57 9.67
CA THR A 30 24.41 -21.67 9.56
C THR A 30 25.02 -20.64 8.59
N GLY A 31 24.22 -19.81 7.93
CA GLY A 31 24.69 -18.77 7.01
C GLY A 31 25.21 -17.52 7.73
N ILE A 32 26.03 -16.72 7.03
CA ILE A 32 26.45 -15.39 7.50
C ILE A 32 25.19 -14.57 7.80
N ALA A 33 24.99 -14.18 9.07
CA ALA A 33 23.76 -13.54 9.58
C ALA A 33 23.24 -12.36 8.72
N LYS A 34 24.16 -11.65 8.05
CA LYS A 34 23.87 -10.58 7.10
C LYS A 34 22.96 -11.00 5.93
N TYR A 35 23.09 -12.21 5.39
CA TYR A 35 22.26 -12.67 4.27
C TYR A 35 20.85 -13.05 4.71
N ILE A 36 20.71 -13.57 5.94
CA ILE A 36 19.40 -13.86 6.54
C ILE A 36 18.64 -12.55 6.79
N GLU A 37 19.34 -11.52 7.26
CA GLU A 37 18.79 -10.17 7.42
C GLU A 37 18.34 -9.59 6.07
N GLU A 38 19.18 -9.65 5.03
CA GLU A 38 18.83 -9.17 3.69
C GLU A 38 17.63 -9.92 3.10
N ALA A 39 17.60 -11.25 3.19
CA ALA A 39 16.46 -12.07 2.76
C ALA A 39 15.18 -11.74 3.54
N THR A 40 15.31 -11.45 4.83
CA THR A 40 14.17 -11.06 5.68
C THR A 40 13.55 -9.75 5.21
N VAL A 41 14.40 -8.75 4.98
CA VAL A 41 13.96 -7.44 4.47
C VAL A 41 13.38 -7.58 3.06
N HIS A 42 14.03 -8.35 2.19
CA HIS A 42 13.57 -8.56 0.82
C HIS A 42 12.17 -9.17 0.76
N ALA A 43 11.88 -10.21 1.53
CA ALA A 43 10.53 -10.79 1.58
C ALA A 43 9.48 -9.76 2.03
N ASN A 44 9.78 -8.96 3.05
CA ASN A 44 8.86 -7.91 3.52
C ASN A 44 8.62 -6.81 2.46
N LEU A 45 9.63 -6.52 1.62
CA LEU A 45 9.50 -5.61 0.49
C LEU A 45 8.61 -6.21 -0.61
N ASN A 46 8.72 -7.51 -0.88
CA ASN A 46 7.87 -8.19 -1.86
C ASN A 46 6.39 -8.19 -1.43
N GLU A 47 6.09 -8.40 -0.14
CA GLU A 47 4.72 -8.29 0.40
C GLU A 47 4.11 -6.90 0.12
N LEU A 48 4.89 -5.84 0.29
CA LEU A 48 4.45 -4.46 -0.01
C LEU A 48 4.24 -4.23 -1.51
N LEU A 49 5.02 -4.87 -2.40
CA LEU A 49 4.80 -4.79 -3.84
C LEU A 49 3.46 -5.44 -4.23
N GLU A 50 3.13 -6.58 -3.63
CA GLU A 50 1.85 -7.26 -3.86
C GLU A 50 0.66 -6.43 -3.33
N GLU A 51 0.78 -5.87 -2.11
CA GLU A 51 -0.21 -4.93 -1.56
C GLU A 51 -0.39 -3.70 -2.47
N GLY A 52 0.72 -3.15 -2.98
CA GLY A 52 0.70 -2.04 -3.93
C GLY A 52 0.05 -2.39 -5.26
N ASN A 53 0.27 -3.60 -5.77
CA ASN A 53 -0.39 -4.09 -6.97
C ASN A 53 -1.91 -4.20 -6.75
N ALA A 54 -2.37 -4.69 -5.60
CA ALA A 54 -3.79 -4.72 -5.27
C ALA A 54 -4.42 -3.32 -5.26
N HIS A 55 -3.72 -2.31 -4.73
CA HIS A 55 -4.15 -0.91 -4.81
C HIS A 55 -4.15 -0.36 -6.25
N ALA A 56 -3.16 -0.73 -7.06
CA ALA A 56 -3.13 -0.34 -8.47
C ALA A 56 -4.32 -0.92 -9.24
N VAL A 57 -4.64 -2.20 -9.03
CA VAL A 57 -5.85 -2.84 -9.59
C VAL A 57 -7.10 -2.10 -9.14
N MET A 58 -7.26 -1.84 -7.84
CA MET A 58 -8.40 -1.09 -7.29
C MET A 58 -8.57 0.27 -7.98
N LEU A 59 -7.50 1.07 -8.12
CA LEU A 59 -7.57 2.37 -8.80
C LEU A 59 -7.93 2.21 -10.27
N TYR A 60 -7.29 1.27 -10.97
CA TYR A 60 -7.49 1.03 -12.39
C TYR A 60 -8.92 0.61 -12.71
N THR A 61 -9.50 -0.29 -11.89
CA THR A 61 -10.86 -0.77 -12.05
C THR A 61 -11.91 0.15 -11.42
N TRP A 62 -11.51 1.23 -10.74
CA TRP A 62 -12.44 2.18 -10.13
C TRP A 62 -13.35 2.81 -11.18
N ARG A 63 -14.65 2.60 -11.01
CA ARG A 63 -15.73 3.21 -11.80
C ARG A 63 -16.52 4.14 -10.90
N CYS A 64 -16.93 5.28 -11.45
CA CYS A 64 -17.55 6.35 -10.68
C CYS A 64 -18.92 5.93 -10.12
N CYS A 65 -19.03 5.79 -8.79
CA CYS A 65 -20.29 5.50 -8.11
C CYS A 65 -21.20 6.72 -8.05
N SER A 66 -20.64 7.92 -7.85
CA SER A 66 -21.40 9.17 -7.69
C SER A 66 -22.23 9.54 -8.93
N ARG A 67 -21.84 9.07 -10.13
CA ARG A 67 -22.65 9.23 -11.36
C ARG A 67 -23.94 8.41 -11.34
N ALA A 68 -23.98 7.31 -10.60
CA ALA A 68 -25.16 6.46 -10.47
C ALA A 68 -26.04 6.85 -9.27
N ILE A 69 -25.52 7.66 -8.35
CA ILE A 69 -26.24 8.09 -7.15
C ILE A 69 -27.09 9.34 -7.48
N PRO A 70 -28.41 9.33 -7.21
CA PRO A 70 -29.25 10.52 -7.35
C PRO A 70 -28.72 11.67 -6.49
N GLN A 71 -28.58 12.86 -7.06
CA GLN A 71 -28.17 14.06 -6.32
C GLN A 71 -29.41 14.85 -5.88
N PRO A 72 -29.44 15.40 -4.64
CA PRO A 72 -30.52 16.28 -4.23
C PRO A 72 -30.60 17.53 -5.13
N ARG A 73 -31.80 17.86 -5.61
CA ARG A 73 -32.05 18.98 -6.53
C ARG A 73 -32.24 20.31 -5.81
N SER A 74 -32.73 20.27 -4.58
CA SER A 74 -32.95 21.45 -3.75
C SER A 74 -32.78 21.12 -2.26
N ASN A 75 -32.64 22.16 -1.43
CA ASN A 75 -32.52 21.98 0.01
C ASN A 75 -33.81 21.46 0.67
N GLU A 76 -34.96 21.75 0.05
CA GLU A 76 -36.32 21.44 0.52
C GLU A 76 -36.83 20.08 0.03
N GLN A 77 -36.02 19.35 -0.74
CA GLN A 77 -36.41 18.06 -1.29
C GLN A 77 -36.73 17.05 -0.16
N PRO A 78 -37.95 16.46 -0.13
CA PRO A 78 -38.39 15.61 0.98
C PRO A 78 -37.52 14.37 1.25
N ASP A 79 -37.04 13.71 0.20
CA ASP A 79 -36.22 12.49 0.27
C ASP A 79 -34.71 12.77 0.36
N ARG A 80 -34.29 14.03 0.56
CA ARG A 80 -32.88 14.43 0.62
C ARG A 80 -32.09 13.68 1.69
N VAL A 81 -32.67 13.49 2.87
CA VAL A 81 -32.03 12.74 3.96
C VAL A 81 -31.80 11.29 3.54
N HIS A 82 -32.83 10.66 2.98
CA HIS A 82 -32.75 9.28 2.51
C HIS A 82 -31.68 9.08 1.43
N ILE A 83 -31.60 10.02 0.47
CA ILE A 83 -30.56 10.01 -0.56
C ILE A 83 -29.17 10.03 0.08
N TYR A 84 -28.94 10.90 1.07
CA TYR A 84 -27.64 10.98 1.73
C TYR A 84 -27.32 9.76 2.59
N GLU A 85 -28.30 9.17 3.27
CA GLU A 85 -28.11 7.92 4.02
C GLU A 85 -27.67 6.79 3.08
N ARG A 86 -28.34 6.64 1.94
CA ARG A 86 -27.95 5.66 0.92
C ARG A 86 -26.61 5.98 0.28
N THR A 87 -26.30 7.26 0.07
CA THR A 87 -24.99 7.70 -0.45
C THR A 87 -23.86 7.27 0.49
N VAL A 88 -24.01 7.53 1.80
CA VAL A 88 -23.03 7.12 2.82
C VAL A 88 -22.93 5.60 2.87
N GLN A 89 -24.06 4.89 2.88
CA GLN A 89 -24.08 3.42 2.92
C GLN A 89 -23.33 2.78 1.75
N VAL A 90 -23.49 3.31 0.54
CA VAL A 90 -22.84 2.76 -0.67
C VAL A 90 -21.36 3.15 -0.73
N LEU A 91 -21.02 4.39 -0.39
CA LEU A 91 -19.66 4.91 -0.59
C LEU A 91 -18.73 4.66 0.60
N ALA A 92 -19.23 4.44 1.82
CA ALA A 92 -18.40 4.18 3.00
C ALA A 92 -17.34 3.07 2.77
N PRO A 93 -17.69 1.85 2.31
CA PRO A 93 -16.70 0.80 2.09
C PRO A 93 -15.68 1.16 1.00
N GLU A 94 -16.05 2.00 0.02
CA GLU A 94 -15.13 2.48 -1.00
C GLU A 94 -14.18 3.54 -0.43
N VAL A 95 -14.67 4.43 0.43
CA VAL A 95 -13.83 5.40 1.16
C VAL A 95 -12.84 4.71 2.07
N ASP A 96 -13.21 3.62 2.72
CA ASP A 96 -12.28 2.82 3.53
C ASP A 96 -11.11 2.32 2.68
N LYS A 97 -11.35 1.84 1.45
CA LYS A 97 -10.27 1.44 0.53
C LYS A 97 -9.34 2.61 0.18
N LEU A 98 -9.88 3.83 0.05
CA LEU A 98 -9.08 5.03 -0.20
C LEU A 98 -8.24 5.44 1.01
N LEU A 99 -8.77 5.28 2.23
CA LEU A 99 -8.01 5.46 3.45
C LEU A 99 -6.87 4.44 3.54
N GLN A 100 -7.15 3.16 3.29
CA GLN A 100 -6.12 2.13 3.25
C GLN A 100 -5.04 2.46 2.20
N PHE A 101 -5.42 2.90 1.00
CA PHE A 101 -4.47 3.32 -0.02
C PHE A 101 -3.60 4.52 0.44
N MET A 102 -4.20 5.54 1.06
CA MET A 102 -3.48 6.70 1.59
C MET A 102 -2.46 6.28 2.67
N TYR A 103 -2.82 5.33 3.53
CA TYR A 103 -1.93 4.79 4.55
C TYR A 103 -0.84 3.89 4.00
N PHE A 104 -1.21 3.01 3.07
CA PHE A 104 -0.29 2.13 2.37
C PHE A 104 0.84 2.92 1.70
N GLN A 105 0.50 3.93 0.88
CA GLN A 105 1.56 4.67 0.16
C GLN A 105 2.52 5.37 1.14
N ARG A 106 2.03 5.89 2.27
CA ARG A 106 2.89 6.52 3.29
C ARG A 106 3.85 5.49 3.91
N LYS A 107 3.30 4.34 4.34
CA LYS A 107 4.08 3.23 4.90
C LYS A 107 5.12 2.72 3.88
N ALA A 108 4.72 2.54 2.63
CA ALA A 108 5.59 2.06 1.56
C ALA A 108 6.74 3.03 1.27
N ILE A 109 6.47 4.33 1.19
CA ILE A 109 7.51 5.37 1.01
C ILE A 109 8.48 5.36 2.20
N GLU A 110 7.97 5.35 3.43
CA GLU A 110 8.80 5.33 4.64
C GLU A 110 9.72 4.11 4.68
N ARG A 111 9.20 2.92 4.35
CA ARG A 111 10.00 1.68 4.28
C ARG A 111 11.04 1.74 3.18
N PHE A 112 10.65 2.12 1.97
CA PHE A 112 11.56 2.24 0.83
C PHE A 112 12.70 3.23 1.11
N CYS A 113 12.38 4.45 1.58
CA CYS A 113 13.39 5.45 1.90
C CYS A 113 14.25 5.04 3.10
N GLY A 114 13.71 4.28 4.05
CA GLY A 114 14.47 3.66 5.14
C GLY A 114 15.56 2.73 4.62
N GLU A 115 15.23 1.87 3.65
CA GLU A 115 16.19 0.98 3.02
C GLU A 115 17.23 1.71 2.19
N VAL A 116 16.82 2.71 1.39
CA VAL A 116 17.78 3.55 0.64
C VAL A 116 18.76 4.22 1.60
N ARG A 117 18.27 4.77 2.73
CA ARG A 117 19.13 5.38 3.75
C ARG A 117 20.13 4.39 4.34
N ARG A 118 19.69 3.17 4.66
CA ARG A 118 20.54 2.11 5.21
C ARG A 118 21.65 1.72 4.23
N LEU A 119 21.33 1.56 2.95
CA LEU A 119 22.30 1.18 1.91
C LEU A 119 23.28 2.32 1.58
N CYS A 120 22.84 3.58 1.68
CA CYS A 120 23.68 4.74 1.43
C CYS A 120 24.65 5.08 2.59
N HIS A 121 24.52 4.44 3.76
CA HIS A 121 25.40 4.69 4.91
C HIS A 121 26.88 4.40 4.57
N ALA A 122 27.81 5.24 5.04
CA ALA A 122 29.22 5.17 4.64
C ALA A 122 29.87 3.79 4.86
N GLU A 123 29.51 3.11 5.95
CA GLU A 123 29.99 1.76 6.26
C GLU A 123 29.35 0.67 5.38
N LYS A 124 28.11 0.88 4.91
CA LYS A 124 27.34 -0.07 4.08
C LYS A 124 27.51 0.16 2.59
N ARG A 125 27.96 1.33 2.17
CA ARG A 125 28.13 1.67 0.74
C ARG A 125 29.17 0.79 0.02
N ARG A 126 30.08 0.17 0.77
CA ARG A 126 31.09 -0.77 0.26
C ARG A 126 30.67 -2.24 0.41
N ASP A 127 29.53 -2.49 1.05
CA ASP A 127 29.02 -3.84 1.23
C ASP A 127 28.41 -4.37 -0.07
N PHE A 128 28.54 -5.68 -0.29
CA PHE A 128 27.78 -6.37 -1.32
C PHE A 128 26.27 -6.23 -1.07
N VAL A 129 25.51 -5.95 -2.14
CA VAL A 129 24.05 -5.92 -2.20
C VAL A 129 23.64 -6.83 -3.36
N SER A 130 22.70 -7.75 -3.13
CA SER A 130 22.29 -8.67 -4.20
C SER A 130 21.57 -7.95 -5.35
N GLU A 131 21.76 -8.44 -6.58
CA GLU A 131 21.08 -7.92 -7.77
C GLU A 131 19.56 -8.03 -7.64
N ALA A 132 19.06 -9.14 -7.07
CA ALA A 132 17.65 -9.34 -6.83
C ALA A 132 17.08 -8.26 -5.89
N TYR A 133 17.82 -7.84 -4.87
CA TYR A 133 17.42 -6.77 -3.97
C TYR A 133 17.36 -5.41 -4.69
N LEU A 134 18.36 -5.09 -5.51
CA LEU A 134 18.35 -3.88 -6.34
C LEU A 134 17.18 -3.86 -7.32
N LEU A 135 16.87 -5.00 -7.93
CA LEU A 135 15.72 -5.15 -8.82
C LEU A 135 14.40 -4.88 -8.07
N THR A 136 14.25 -5.40 -6.85
CA THR A 136 13.09 -5.14 -6.00
C THR A 136 12.95 -3.66 -5.65
N LEU A 137 14.05 -2.98 -5.30
CA LEU A 137 14.03 -1.52 -5.11
C LEU A 137 13.62 -0.77 -6.40
N GLY A 138 14.07 -1.23 -7.57
CA GLY A 138 13.62 -0.71 -8.87
C GLY A 138 12.12 -0.89 -9.09
N LYS A 139 11.57 -2.05 -8.73
CA LYS A 139 10.12 -2.32 -8.77
C LYS A 139 9.33 -1.38 -7.86
N PHE A 140 9.87 -1.00 -6.69
CA PHE A 140 9.23 0.00 -5.81
C PHE A 140 9.11 1.37 -6.48
N VAL A 141 10.18 1.85 -7.12
CA VAL A 141 10.15 3.13 -7.85
C VAL A 141 9.07 3.08 -8.93
N ASN A 142 8.98 1.98 -9.68
CA ASN A 142 7.92 1.77 -10.66
C ASN A 142 6.53 1.71 -10.02
N MET A 143 6.35 1.01 -8.90
CA MET A 143 5.09 0.94 -8.17
C MET A 143 4.60 2.33 -7.76
N PHE A 144 5.47 3.19 -7.22
CA PHE A 144 5.09 4.56 -6.87
C PHE A 144 4.64 5.37 -8.09
N ALA A 145 5.35 5.23 -9.23
CA ALA A 145 4.95 5.89 -10.47
C ALA A 145 3.56 5.41 -10.95
N VAL A 146 3.33 4.10 -10.98
CA VAL A 146 2.04 3.51 -11.39
C VAL A 146 0.90 3.99 -10.49
N LEU A 147 1.08 3.94 -9.17
CA LEU A 147 0.05 4.35 -8.22
C LEU A 147 -0.29 5.84 -8.33
N ASP A 148 0.71 6.69 -8.52
CA ASP A 148 0.50 8.14 -8.63
C ASP A 148 -0.19 8.49 -9.95
N GLU A 149 0.24 7.90 -11.07
CA GLU A 149 -0.38 8.12 -12.38
C GLU A 149 -1.83 7.64 -12.40
N LEU A 150 -2.10 6.43 -11.87
CA LEU A 150 -3.47 5.92 -11.77
C LEU A 150 -4.35 6.83 -10.89
N LYS A 151 -3.84 7.28 -9.75
CA LYS A 151 -4.51 8.24 -8.88
C LYS A 151 -4.79 9.57 -9.60
N ASN A 152 -3.81 10.10 -10.32
CA ASN A 152 -3.88 11.37 -11.05
C ASN A 152 -4.93 11.33 -12.17
N MET A 153 -4.98 10.22 -12.92
CA MET A 153 -5.91 10.03 -14.04
C MET A 153 -7.35 9.76 -13.58
N LYS A 154 -7.55 9.17 -12.39
CA LYS A 154 -8.85 8.71 -11.91
C LYS A 154 -9.64 9.80 -11.17
N SER A 155 -10.14 10.79 -11.91
CA SER A 155 -11.04 11.82 -11.39
C SER A 155 -12.29 11.27 -10.67
N SER A 156 -12.75 10.07 -11.04
CA SER A 156 -13.85 9.36 -10.38
C SER A 156 -13.62 9.13 -8.90
N VAL A 157 -12.38 8.80 -8.49
CA VAL A 157 -12.03 8.55 -7.09
C VAL A 157 -12.26 9.82 -6.26
N LYS A 158 -11.74 10.95 -6.74
CA LYS A 158 -11.92 12.27 -6.10
C LYS A 158 -13.40 12.66 -6.01
N ASN A 159 -14.17 12.42 -7.07
CA ASN A 159 -15.59 12.78 -7.13
C ASN A 159 -16.45 11.93 -6.19
N ASP A 160 -16.19 10.64 -6.12
CA ASP A 160 -16.90 9.71 -5.24
C ASP A 160 -16.63 10.07 -3.78
N TYR A 161 -15.37 10.31 -3.42
CA TYR A 161 -15.02 10.76 -2.08
C TYR A 161 -15.63 12.14 -1.73
N SER A 162 -15.63 13.10 -2.67
CA SER A 162 -16.28 14.40 -2.45
C SER A 162 -17.79 14.27 -2.23
N THR A 163 -18.44 13.34 -2.93
CA THR A 163 -19.87 13.05 -2.78
C THR A 163 -20.17 12.41 -1.43
N TYR A 164 -19.35 11.44 -1.02
CA TYR A 164 -19.41 10.87 0.33
C TYR A 164 -19.24 11.94 1.40
N ARG A 165 -18.18 12.76 1.31
CA ARG A 165 -17.87 13.79 2.32
C ARG A 165 -19.03 14.77 2.50
N ARG A 166 -19.67 15.22 1.43
CA ARG A 166 -20.86 16.09 1.49
C ARG A 166 -22.03 15.44 2.23
N ALA A 167 -22.33 14.17 1.92
CA ALA A 167 -23.41 13.42 2.56
C ALA A 167 -23.11 13.16 4.06
N ALA A 168 -21.90 12.70 4.37
CA ALA A 168 -21.47 12.41 5.74
C ALA A 168 -21.45 13.67 6.63
N GLN A 169 -21.05 14.83 6.09
CA GLN A 169 -21.11 16.10 6.80
C GLN A 169 -22.54 16.54 7.08
N PHE A 170 -23.44 16.41 6.10
CA PHE A 170 -24.85 16.75 6.27
C PHE A 170 -25.50 15.90 7.37
N LEU A 171 -25.21 14.59 7.38
CA LEU A 171 -25.71 13.64 8.37
C LEU A 171 -24.96 13.68 9.71
N LYS A 172 -23.93 14.53 9.85
CA LYS A 172 -23.07 14.64 11.05
C LYS A 172 -22.41 13.33 11.46
N VAL A 173 -22.05 12.48 10.50
CA VAL A 173 -21.37 11.19 10.74
C VAL A 173 -19.92 11.41 11.22
N MET A 174 -19.29 12.52 10.83
CA MET A 174 -17.92 12.88 11.24
C MET A 174 -17.98 13.94 12.33
N SER A 175 -18.05 13.52 13.59
CA SER A 175 -18.25 14.42 14.74
C SER A 175 -17.03 14.62 15.63
N ASP A 176 -16.07 13.69 15.61
CA ASP A 176 -14.86 13.75 16.42
C ASP A 176 -13.68 14.40 15.67
N SER A 177 -12.76 15.01 16.43
CA SER A 177 -11.61 15.75 15.87
C SER A 177 -10.71 14.88 14.98
N GLN A 178 -10.56 13.59 15.33
CA GLN A 178 -9.69 12.66 14.62
C GLN A 178 -10.27 12.32 13.24
N SER A 179 -11.56 11.97 13.15
CA SER A 179 -12.22 11.68 11.87
C SER A 179 -12.27 12.90 10.95
N LEU A 180 -12.42 14.11 11.50
CA LEU A 180 -12.31 15.35 10.72
C LEU A 180 -10.90 15.55 10.14
N GLN A 181 -9.86 15.31 10.93
CA GLN A 181 -8.48 15.44 10.46
C GLN A 181 -8.13 14.41 9.40
N GLU A 182 -8.55 13.15 9.58
CA GLU A 182 -8.37 12.08 8.59
C GLU A 182 -9.10 12.40 7.28
N SER A 183 -10.34 12.87 7.37
CA SER A 183 -11.13 13.35 6.22
C SER A 183 -10.42 14.46 5.46
N GLN A 184 -9.82 15.40 6.18
CA GLN A 184 -9.06 16.48 5.57
C GLN A 184 -7.78 15.97 4.90
N ASN A 185 -7.05 15.06 5.54
CA ASN A 185 -5.85 14.45 4.97
C ASN A 185 -6.15 13.70 3.67
N LEU A 186 -7.20 12.88 3.66
CA LEU A 186 -7.63 12.15 2.47
C LEU A 186 -8.06 13.09 1.35
N SER A 187 -8.80 14.17 1.69
CA SER A 187 -9.18 15.21 0.72
C SER A 187 -7.96 15.83 0.06
N MET A 188 -6.94 16.20 0.84
CA MET A 188 -5.71 16.79 0.33
C MET A 188 -4.92 15.79 -0.52
N PHE A 189 -4.78 14.55 -0.05
CA PHE A 189 -4.10 13.48 -0.78
C PHE A 189 -4.70 13.28 -2.18
N LEU A 190 -6.04 13.12 -2.27
CA LEU A 190 -6.73 12.91 -3.54
C LEU A 190 -6.71 14.15 -4.45
N ALA A 191 -6.66 15.35 -3.89
CA ALA A 191 -6.68 16.59 -4.65
C ALA A 191 -5.31 16.99 -5.23
N THR A 192 -4.21 16.65 -4.54
CA THR A 192 -2.85 17.01 -4.98
C THR A 192 -2.37 16.07 -6.08
N GLN A 193 -2.06 16.62 -7.25
CA GLN A 193 -1.43 15.90 -8.35
C GLN A 193 0.03 15.57 -8.00
N ASN A 194 0.54 14.45 -8.51
CA ASN A 194 1.92 13.98 -8.29
C ASN A 194 2.31 13.79 -6.81
N LYS A 195 1.32 13.60 -5.92
CA LYS A 195 1.55 13.64 -4.48
C LYS A 195 2.49 12.53 -4.02
N ILE A 196 2.37 11.32 -4.56
CA ILE A 196 3.21 10.17 -4.17
C ILE A 196 4.63 10.41 -4.69
N ARG A 197 4.79 10.76 -5.97
CA ARG A 197 6.08 11.01 -6.60
C ARG A 197 6.85 12.13 -5.90
N ASP A 198 6.19 13.25 -5.63
CA ASP A 198 6.82 14.40 -4.98
C ASP A 198 7.21 14.07 -3.53
N THR A 199 6.40 13.28 -2.82
CA THR A 199 6.76 12.81 -1.46
C THR A 199 7.96 11.86 -1.47
N VAL A 200 8.04 10.94 -2.44
CA VAL A 200 9.23 10.06 -2.63
C VAL A 200 10.46 10.90 -2.92
N LYS A 201 10.37 11.85 -3.85
CA LYS A 201 11.47 12.74 -4.22
C LYS A 201 11.99 13.51 -3.00
N ASP A 202 11.10 14.19 -2.28
CA ASP A 202 11.45 14.97 -1.09
C ASP A 202 12.09 14.11 0.00
N ALA A 203 11.62 12.86 0.18
CA ALA A 203 12.16 11.94 1.16
C ALA A 203 13.56 11.43 0.78
N LEU A 204 13.81 11.19 -0.51
CA LEU A 204 15.12 10.75 -1.02
C LEU A 204 16.16 11.88 -1.00
N GLU A 205 15.78 13.12 -1.35
CA GLU A 205 16.69 14.28 -1.32
C GLU A 205 17.26 14.51 0.08
N LYS A 206 16.47 14.27 1.13
CA LYS A 206 16.90 14.35 2.53
C LYS A 206 17.92 13.30 2.95
N ILE A 207 18.03 12.18 2.22
CA ILE A 207 19.02 11.14 2.54
C ILE A 207 20.43 11.61 2.18
N ASN A 208 20.58 12.37 1.09
CA ASN A 208 21.87 12.90 0.64
C ASN A 208 22.31 14.16 1.41
N GLY A 209 21.36 14.89 2.00
CA GLY A 209 21.63 16.13 2.75
C GLY A 209 22.37 15.97 4.08
N ASN A 210 22.63 14.74 4.54
CA ASN A 210 23.35 14.45 5.79
C ASN A 210 24.78 13.90 5.55
N SER A 211 25.34 14.06 4.35
CA SER A 211 26.70 13.60 4.02
C SER A 211 27.70 14.74 3.72
N LEU A 212 27.45 15.94 4.23
CA LEU A 212 28.41 17.05 4.28
C LEU A 212 28.54 17.56 5.72
#